data_AF-A0A949XJD5-F1
#
_entry.id   AF-A0A949XJD5-F1
#
_cell.length_a   1.000
_cell.length_b   1.000
_cell.length_c   1.000
_cell.angle_alpha   90.00
_cell.angle_beta   90.00
_cell.angle_gamma   90.00
#
_symmetry.space_group_name_H-M   'P 1'
#
loop_
_entity.id
_entity.type
_entity.pdbx_description
1 polymer ?
#
loop_
_entity_poly.entity_id
_entity_poly.type
_entity_poly.pdbx_seq_one_letter_code
_entity_poly.pdbx_strand_id
1 'polypeptide(L)'
;MACETEPAKQNSRIGDWLPAFFKSELAPYPGRVESVARTVLSVVIALVIVSTFRIPYGSIGVFTVFIITGDTPTAAAKTALISIVATGVGVAIALIGVILTIDNQPLRFLWIAGEFFVLFWLARVMVQPIAAILMGNSVYISSTIWELPYPAPQHVEETLWFWLATSIGCIVPVIVQLAFTRQDAVDQALSA
;
A
#
# COMPACT_ATOMS: atom_id res chain seq x y z
N MET A 1 -66.90 7.12 11.30
CA MET A 1 -66.10 6.09 10.60
C MET A 1 -64.64 6.44 10.83
N ALA A 2 -64.11 6.02 11.97
CA ALA A 2 -62.75 6.32 12.42
C ALA A 2 -61.93 5.05 12.25
N CYS A 3 -60.79 5.15 11.55
CA CYS A 3 -59.73 4.16 11.62
C CYS A 3 -58.45 4.96 11.83
N GLU A 4 -57.97 4.94 13.07
CA GLU A 4 -56.73 5.56 13.51
C GLU A 4 -55.54 4.93 12.77
N THR A 5 -54.68 5.78 12.22
CA THR A 5 -53.35 5.42 11.76
C THR A 5 -52.42 5.32 12.98
N GLU A 6 -51.96 4.11 13.31
CA GLU A 6 -50.90 3.89 14.30
C GLU A 6 -49.58 3.58 13.57
N PRO A 7 -48.57 4.47 13.59
CA PRO A 7 -47.27 4.19 13.01
C PRO A 7 -46.19 4.13 14.11
N ALA A 8 -45.76 2.94 14.53
CA ALA A 8 -44.47 2.78 15.26
C ALA A 8 -44.09 1.32 15.54
N LYS A 9 -43.40 0.64 14.60
CA LYS A 9 -42.55 -0.53 14.97
C LYS A 9 -41.46 -0.87 13.95
N GLN A 10 -40.65 0.11 13.57
CA GLN A 10 -39.50 -0.09 12.66
C GLN A 10 -38.12 0.13 13.31
N ASN A 11 -38.07 0.52 14.60
CA ASN A 11 -36.80 0.82 15.29
C ASN A 11 -36.13 -0.38 15.98
N SER A 12 -36.80 -1.53 16.13
CA SER A 12 -36.20 -2.72 16.76
C SER A 12 -35.42 -3.61 15.78
N ARG A 13 -35.55 -3.42 14.46
CA ARG A 13 -34.87 -4.26 13.46
C ARG A 13 -33.38 -3.97 13.31
N ILE A 14 -32.96 -2.72 13.52
CA ILE A 14 -31.56 -2.30 13.30
C ILE A 14 -30.66 -2.77 14.46
N GLY A 15 -31.16 -2.71 15.70
CA GLY A 15 -30.43 -3.09 16.90
C GLY A 15 -30.13 -4.58 17.03
N ASP A 16 -31.02 -5.45 16.53
CA ASP A 16 -30.82 -6.90 16.57
C ASP A 16 -30.09 -7.44 15.32
N TRP A 17 -30.28 -6.79 14.17
CA TRP A 17 -29.63 -7.18 12.92
C TRP A 17 -28.14 -6.86 12.90
N LEU A 18 -27.71 -5.71 13.44
CA LEU A 18 -26.29 -5.32 13.51
C LEU A 18 -25.41 -6.35 14.24
N PRO A 19 -25.72 -6.75 15.49
CA PRO A 19 -24.91 -7.73 16.20
C PRO A 19 -25.01 -9.13 15.56
N ALA A 20 -26.15 -9.49 14.96
CA ALA A 20 -26.27 -10.75 14.21
C ALA A 20 -25.40 -10.73 12.94
N PHE A 21 -25.36 -9.60 12.22
CA PHE A 21 -24.51 -9.36 11.05
C PHE A 21 -23.02 -9.38 11.43
N PHE A 22 -22.64 -8.67 12.50
CA PHE A 22 -21.28 -8.75 13.02
C PHE A 22 -20.93 -10.17 13.42
N LYS A 23 -21.82 -10.90 14.11
CA LYS A 23 -21.56 -12.29 14.51
C LYS A 23 -21.45 -13.25 13.32
N SER A 24 -22.17 -13.02 12.22
CA SER A 24 -22.02 -13.81 10.99
C SER A 24 -20.76 -13.46 10.21
N GLU A 25 -20.35 -12.18 10.18
CA GLU A 25 -19.14 -11.71 9.47
C GLU A 25 -17.84 -11.90 10.27
N LEU A 26 -17.94 -11.92 11.61
CA LEU A 26 -16.85 -12.24 12.56
C LEU A 26 -16.81 -13.72 12.93
N ALA A 27 -17.72 -14.55 12.39
CA ALA A 27 -17.63 -15.99 12.56
C ALA A 27 -16.21 -16.44 12.13
N PRO A 28 -15.41 -17.04 13.04
CA PRO A 28 -14.02 -17.35 12.74
C PRO A 28 -13.93 -18.32 11.56
N TYR A 29 -13.53 -17.81 10.40
CA TYR A 29 -13.24 -18.66 9.25
C TYR A 29 -11.86 -19.29 9.45
N PRO A 30 -11.69 -20.61 9.24
CA PRO A 30 -10.39 -21.26 9.34
C PRO A 30 -9.40 -20.57 8.38
N GLY A 31 -8.25 -20.12 8.90
CA GLY A 31 -7.19 -19.41 8.15
C GLY A 31 -7.20 -17.87 8.27
N ARG A 32 -8.27 -17.24 8.79
CA ARG A 32 -8.31 -15.76 8.93
C ARG A 32 -7.35 -15.25 9.99
N VAL A 33 -7.24 -15.96 11.11
CA VAL A 33 -6.43 -15.54 12.27
C VAL A 33 -4.93 -15.53 11.92
N GLU A 34 -4.49 -16.51 11.14
CA GLU A 34 -3.12 -16.63 10.65
C GLU A 34 -2.77 -15.49 9.67
N SER A 35 -3.65 -15.22 8.71
CA SER A 35 -3.48 -14.11 7.76
C SER A 35 -3.40 -12.75 8.47
N VAL A 36 -4.30 -12.52 9.43
CA VAL A 36 -4.30 -11.29 10.25
C VAL A 36 -3.03 -11.20 11.08
N ALA A 37 -2.61 -12.27 11.75
CA ALA A 37 -1.39 -12.29 12.56
C ALA A 37 -0.16 -11.98 11.71
N ARG A 38 -0.06 -12.56 10.51
CA ARG A 38 1.03 -12.31 9.55
C ARG A 38 1.09 -10.86 9.11
N THR A 39 -0.05 -10.27 8.75
CA THR A 39 -0.14 -8.86 8.34
C THR A 39 0.18 -7.93 9.49
N VAL A 40 -0.39 -8.17 10.68
CA VAL A 40 -0.11 -7.36 11.88
C VAL A 40 1.37 -7.43 12.23
N LEU A 41 1.98 -8.61 12.21
CA LEU A 41 3.41 -8.77 12.49
C LEU A 41 4.27 -8.01 11.46
N SER A 42 3.92 -8.08 10.17
CA SER A 42 4.60 -7.36 9.10
C SER A 42 4.56 -5.85 9.31
N VAL A 43 3.37 -5.33 9.65
CA VAL A 43 3.16 -3.89 9.90
C VAL A 43 3.91 -3.45 11.14
N VAL A 44 3.85 -4.21 12.24
CA VAL A 44 4.58 -3.90 13.48
C VAL A 44 6.08 -3.90 13.25
N ILE A 45 6.63 -4.91 12.56
CA ILE A 45 8.06 -4.97 12.25
C ILE A 45 8.47 -3.79 11.38
N ALA A 46 7.72 -3.49 10.31
CA ALA A 46 8.01 -2.36 9.44
C ALA A 46 7.96 -1.04 10.22
N LEU A 47 6.96 -0.84 11.06
CA LEU A 47 6.80 0.34 11.90
C LEU A 47 7.95 0.49 12.89
N VAL A 48 8.39 -0.60 13.52
CA VAL A 48 9.53 -0.60 14.45
C VAL A 48 10.82 -0.24 13.71
N ILE A 49 11.09 -0.83 12.55
CA ILE A 49 12.28 -0.52 11.74
C ILE A 49 12.29 0.96 11.38
N VAL A 50 11.21 1.44 10.77
CA VAL A 50 11.04 2.83 10.34
C VAL A 50 11.23 3.81 11.50
N SER A 51 10.61 3.53 12.65
CA SER A 51 10.66 4.42 13.82
C SER A 51 12.02 4.39 14.52
N THR A 52 12.67 3.22 14.55
CA THR A 52 14.00 3.04 15.19
C THR A 52 15.09 3.75 14.41
N PHE A 53 15.10 3.59 13.09
CA PHE A 53 16.07 4.24 12.22
C PHE A 53 15.71 5.70 11.90
N ARG A 54 14.57 6.20 12.41
CA ARG A 54 14.04 7.55 12.16
C ARG A 54 14.02 7.90 10.67
N ILE A 55 13.56 6.95 9.85
CA ILE A 55 13.55 7.09 8.39
C ILE A 55 12.48 8.12 8.01
N PRO A 56 12.83 9.20 7.27
CA PRO A 56 11.83 10.11 6.73
C PRO A 56 10.91 9.37 5.76
N TYR A 57 9.64 9.81 5.63
CA TYR A 57 8.60 9.11 4.84
C TYR A 57 8.24 7.71 5.34
N GLY A 58 8.59 7.39 6.58
CA GLY A 58 8.29 6.13 7.21
C GLY A 58 6.83 5.67 7.13
N SER A 59 5.89 6.60 7.21
CA SER A 59 4.46 6.34 7.07
C SER A 59 4.11 5.72 5.72
N ILE A 60 4.76 6.15 4.64
CA ILE A 60 4.55 5.62 3.29
C ILE A 60 5.14 4.21 3.19
N GLY A 61 6.31 3.98 3.77
CA GLY A 61 6.90 2.64 3.87
C GLY A 61 5.99 1.66 4.62
N VAL A 62 5.34 2.08 5.71
CA VAL A 62 4.37 1.21 6.42
C VAL A 62 3.09 1.02 5.60
N PHE A 63 2.65 2.04 4.87
CA PHE A 63 1.46 1.93 4.00
C PHE A 63 1.65 0.89 2.88
N THR A 64 2.85 0.79 2.30
CA THR A 64 3.10 -0.19 1.24
C THR A 64 3.05 -1.65 1.73
N VAL A 65 3.29 -1.89 3.03
CA VAL A 65 3.12 -3.21 3.64
C VAL A 65 1.69 -3.72 3.51
N PHE A 66 0.71 -2.84 3.74
CA PHE A 66 -0.71 -3.20 3.62
C PHE A 66 -1.09 -3.54 2.18
N ILE A 67 -0.52 -2.81 1.22
CA ILE A 67 -0.83 -2.98 -0.20
C ILE A 67 -0.30 -4.31 -0.75
N ILE A 68 0.84 -4.79 -0.26
CA ILE A 68 1.54 -5.97 -0.82
C ILE A 68 1.07 -7.30 -0.22
N THR A 69 0.23 -7.26 0.83
CA THR A 69 -0.28 -8.48 1.47
C THR A 69 -1.05 -9.34 0.45
N GLY A 70 -0.51 -10.51 0.12
CA GLY A 70 -1.07 -11.45 -0.85
C GLY A 70 -1.37 -12.82 -0.27
N ASP A 71 -2.23 -13.59 -0.93
CA ASP A 71 -2.72 -14.88 -0.45
C ASP A 71 -1.62 -15.96 -0.44
N THR A 72 -0.69 -15.91 -1.39
CA THR A 72 0.41 -16.89 -1.52
C THR A 72 1.79 -16.21 -1.41
N PRO A 73 2.79 -16.90 -0.82
CA PRO A 73 4.12 -16.34 -0.60
C PRO A 73 4.84 -15.98 -1.91
N THR A 74 4.67 -16.80 -2.95
CA THR A 74 5.30 -16.58 -4.26
C THR A 74 4.67 -15.40 -5.01
N ALA A 75 3.35 -15.23 -4.92
CA ALA A 75 2.66 -14.09 -5.51
C ALA A 75 3.02 -12.78 -4.79
N ALA A 76 3.15 -12.80 -3.47
CA ALA A 76 3.58 -11.65 -2.68
C ALA A 76 5.02 -11.23 -3.02
N ALA A 77 5.96 -12.19 -3.09
CA ALA A 77 7.34 -11.92 -3.48
C ALA A 77 7.45 -11.32 -4.89
N LYS A 78 6.72 -11.89 -5.85
CA LYS A 78 6.67 -11.35 -7.23
C LYS A 78 6.09 -9.94 -7.26
N THR A 79 4.99 -9.71 -6.54
CA THR A 79 4.33 -8.39 -6.49
C THR A 79 5.23 -7.36 -5.82
N ALA A 80 5.92 -7.72 -4.74
CA ALA A 80 6.89 -6.85 -4.07
C ALA A 80 8.06 -6.48 -5.00
N LEU A 81 8.66 -7.46 -5.68
CA LEU A 81 9.78 -7.20 -6.60
C LEU A 81 9.36 -6.28 -7.75
N ILE A 82 8.22 -6.57 -8.38
CA ILE A 82 7.67 -5.73 -9.44
C ILE A 82 7.36 -4.33 -8.91
N SER A 83 6.86 -4.21 -7.68
CA SER A 83 6.56 -2.92 -7.05
C SER A 83 7.82 -2.11 -6.73
N ILE A 84 8.92 -2.74 -6.32
CA ILE A 84 10.21 -2.05 -6.09
C ILE A 84 10.76 -1.49 -7.41
N VAL A 85 10.71 -2.29 -8.48
CA VAL A 85 11.14 -1.84 -9.82
C VAL A 85 10.22 -0.73 -10.32
N ALA A 86 8.90 -0.91 -10.20
CA ALA A 86 7.91 0.06 -10.66
C ALA A 86 8.05 1.40 -9.91
N THR A 87 8.22 1.36 -8.58
CA THR A 87 8.46 2.58 -7.79
C THR A 87 9.75 3.29 -8.18
N GLY A 88 10.83 2.54 -8.44
CA GLY A 88 12.10 3.10 -8.94
C GLY A 88 11.97 3.73 -10.34
N VAL A 89 11.23 3.10 -11.25
CA VAL A 89 10.91 3.68 -12.57
C VAL A 89 10.10 4.96 -12.41
N GLY A 90 9.12 4.99 -11.50
CA GLY A 90 8.33 6.19 -11.23
C GLY A 90 9.18 7.35 -10.70
N VAL A 91 10.13 7.07 -9.80
CA VAL A 91 11.09 8.07 -9.31
C VAL A 91 11.94 8.60 -10.47
N ALA A 92 12.44 7.72 -11.36
CA ALA A 92 13.23 8.14 -12.51
C ALA A 92 12.43 9.03 -13.48
N ILE A 93 11.17 8.68 -13.75
CA ILE A 93 10.27 9.47 -14.60
C ILE A 93 10.05 10.87 -13.99
N ALA A 94 9.79 10.95 -12.69
CA ALA A 94 9.61 12.23 -12.01
C ALA A 94 10.87 13.11 -12.09
N LEU A 95 12.06 12.53 -11.90
CA LEU A 95 13.32 13.26 -12.04
C LEU A 95 13.56 13.77 -13.46
N ILE A 96 13.26 12.96 -14.47
CA ILE A 96 13.30 13.38 -15.88
C ILE A 96 12.33 14.54 -16.11
N GLY A 97 11.12 14.45 -15.56
CA GLY A 97 10.12 15.50 -15.60
C GLY A 97 10.61 16.83 -15.06
N VAL A 98 11.22 16.81 -13.87
CA VAL A 98 11.76 18.02 -13.24
C VAL A 98 12.88 18.64 -14.08
N ILE A 99 13.80 17.83 -14.60
CA ILE A 99 14.91 18.32 -15.44
C ILE A 99 14.36 18.99 -16.72
N LEU A 100 13.32 18.41 -17.34
CA LEU A 100 12.74 18.93 -18.58
C LEU A 100 11.88 20.18 -18.38
N THR A 101 11.36 20.40 -17.17
CA THR A 101 10.30 21.40 -16.93
C THR A 101 10.74 22.56 -16.03
N ILE A 102 12.00 22.59 -15.60
CA ILE A 102 12.51 23.54 -14.60
C ILE A 102 12.32 25.01 -14.99
N ASP A 103 12.45 25.33 -16.28
CA ASP A 103 12.39 26.70 -16.79
C ASP A 103 10.98 27.13 -17.24
N ASN A 104 10.01 26.21 -17.29
CA ASN A 104 8.74 26.44 -17.97
C ASN A 104 7.54 25.84 -17.22
N GLN A 105 6.82 26.71 -16.49
CA GLN A 105 5.65 26.35 -15.68
C GLN A 105 4.49 25.68 -16.47
N PRO A 106 4.07 26.18 -17.66
CA PRO A 106 3.05 25.47 -18.43
C PRO A 106 3.50 24.10 -18.93
N LEU A 107 4.79 23.92 -19.23
CA LEU A 107 5.33 22.60 -19.58
C LEU A 107 5.28 21.63 -18.39
N ARG A 108 5.57 22.12 -17.17
CA ARG A 108 5.44 21.34 -15.92
C ARG A 108 4.03 20.84 -15.69
N PHE A 109 3.03 21.70 -15.90
CA PHE A 109 1.62 21.31 -15.76
C PHE A 109 1.23 20.20 -16.74
N LEU A 110 1.63 20.33 -18.02
CA LEU A 110 1.37 19.29 -19.02
C LEU A 110 2.09 17.98 -18.71
N TRP A 111 3.32 18.07 -18.18
CA TRP A 111 4.08 16.90 -17.78
C TRP A 111 3.37 16.12 -16.66
N ILE A 112 2.97 16.80 -15.59
CA ILE A 112 2.23 16.19 -14.48
C ILE A 112 0.92 15.57 -14.98
N ALA A 113 0.19 16.27 -15.85
CA ALA A 113 -1.02 15.71 -16.47
C ALA A 113 -0.74 14.43 -17.28
N GLY A 114 0.38 14.41 -18.02
CA GLY A 114 0.87 13.23 -18.74
C GLY A 114 1.23 12.07 -17.81
N GLU A 115 1.91 12.35 -16.70
CA GLU A 115 2.25 11.35 -15.68
C GLU A 115 0.99 10.67 -15.11
N PHE A 116 0.00 11.47 -14.69
CA PHE A 116 -1.27 10.93 -14.20
C PHE A 116 -2.01 10.12 -15.26
N PHE A 117 -2.01 10.59 -16.52
CA PHE A 117 -2.63 9.84 -17.61
C PHE A 117 -1.97 8.47 -17.81
N VAL A 118 -0.63 8.42 -17.86
CA VAL A 118 0.14 7.17 -17.99
C VAL A 118 -0.14 6.24 -16.81
N LEU A 119 -0.30 6.79 -15.61
CA LEU A 119 -0.61 6.01 -14.41
C LEU A 119 -1.99 5.37 -14.43
N PHE A 120 -3.03 6.15 -14.72
CA PHE A 120 -4.38 5.61 -14.82
C PHE A 120 -4.49 4.60 -15.97
N TRP A 121 -3.78 4.83 -17.07
CA TRP A 121 -3.71 3.88 -18.17
C TRP A 121 -3.02 2.57 -17.76
N LEU A 122 -1.85 2.63 -17.11
CA LEU A 122 -1.15 1.45 -16.61
C LEU A 122 -1.97 0.70 -15.56
N ALA A 123 -2.61 1.41 -14.63
CA ALA A 123 -3.49 0.81 -13.63
C ALA A 123 -4.66 0.04 -14.28
N ARG A 124 -5.09 0.45 -15.48
CA ARG A 124 -6.17 -0.21 -16.23
C ARG A 124 -5.70 -1.41 -17.05
N VAL A 125 -4.48 -1.39 -17.59
CA VAL A 125 -3.95 -2.38 -18.54
C VAL A 125 -3.14 -3.48 -17.85
N MET A 126 -2.49 -3.16 -16.73
CA MET A 126 -1.61 -4.11 -16.02
C MET A 126 -2.39 -5.23 -15.33
N VAL A 127 -1.83 -6.44 -15.38
CA VAL A 127 -2.35 -7.61 -14.65
C VAL A 127 -2.22 -7.43 -13.13
N GLN A 128 -1.20 -6.68 -12.69
CA GLN A 128 -0.97 -6.35 -11.29
C GLN A 128 -1.19 -4.84 -11.05
N PRO A 129 -2.41 -4.41 -10.73
CA PRO A 129 -2.74 -2.99 -10.59
C PRO A 129 -1.99 -2.33 -9.42
N ILE A 130 -1.66 -3.10 -8.38
CA ILE A 130 -0.89 -2.65 -7.22
C ILE A 130 0.43 -2.00 -7.62
N ALA A 131 1.18 -2.61 -8.54
CA ALA A 131 2.47 -2.08 -8.97
C ALA A 131 2.32 -0.74 -9.71
N ALA A 132 1.28 -0.59 -10.52
CA ALA A 132 0.97 0.67 -11.21
C ALA A 132 0.59 1.77 -10.22
N ILE A 133 -0.20 1.44 -9.19
CA ILE A 133 -0.58 2.40 -8.13
C ILE A 133 0.67 2.86 -7.37
N LEU A 134 1.56 1.94 -6.98
CA LEU A 134 2.78 2.29 -6.27
C LEU A 134 3.75 3.11 -7.12
N MET A 135 3.88 2.80 -8.42
CA MET A 135 4.60 3.65 -9.37
C MET A 135 4.00 5.06 -9.42
N GLY A 136 2.68 5.17 -9.38
CA GLY A 136 2.04 6.49 -9.46
C GLY A 136 2.21 7.33 -8.23
N ASN A 137 2.09 6.68 -7.08
CA ASN A 137 2.41 7.31 -5.83
C ASN A 137 3.87 7.77 -5.79
N SER A 138 4.81 6.98 -6.35
CA SER A 138 6.22 7.37 -6.39
C SER A 138 6.51 8.54 -7.32
N VAL A 139 5.87 8.60 -8.49
CA VAL A 139 5.95 9.76 -9.39
C VAL A 139 5.42 11.01 -8.69
N TYR A 140 4.21 10.93 -8.13
CA TYR A 140 3.55 12.08 -7.50
C TYR A 140 4.36 12.64 -6.33
N ILE A 141 4.76 11.78 -5.38
CA ILE A 141 5.51 12.23 -4.19
C ILE A 141 6.85 12.84 -4.61
N SER A 142 7.57 12.20 -5.53
CA SER A 142 8.84 12.74 -6.04
C SER A 142 8.63 14.12 -6.68
N SER A 143 7.64 14.27 -7.56
CA SER A 143 7.35 15.57 -8.20
C SER A 143 7.01 16.66 -7.18
N THR A 144 6.28 16.33 -6.10
CA THR A 144 5.98 17.29 -5.02
C THR A 144 7.18 17.63 -4.14
N ILE A 145 8.11 16.70 -3.92
CA ILE A 145 9.35 16.97 -3.17
C ILE A 145 10.15 18.07 -3.86
N TRP A 146 10.18 18.08 -5.19
CA TRP A 146 10.87 19.09 -6.01
C TRP A 146 10.10 20.42 -6.16
N GLU A 147 8.95 20.58 -5.50
CA GLU A 147 8.23 21.87 -5.39
C GLU A 147 8.52 22.58 -4.07
N LEU A 148 9.13 21.88 -3.12
CA LEU A 148 9.51 22.46 -1.85
C LEU A 148 10.66 23.47 -2.04
N PRO A 149 10.74 24.53 -1.23
CA PRO A 149 11.79 25.54 -1.35
C PRO A 149 13.11 25.05 -0.72
N TYR A 150 13.69 23.97 -1.26
CA TYR A 150 14.95 23.39 -0.81
C TYR A 150 16.06 23.53 -1.87
N PRO A 151 17.35 23.49 -1.47
CA PRO A 151 18.45 23.39 -2.41
C PRO A 151 18.48 22.03 -3.12
N ALA A 152 18.94 22.00 -4.38
CA ALA A 152 18.96 20.82 -5.24
C ALA A 152 19.53 19.52 -4.63
N PRO A 153 20.64 19.54 -3.83
CA PRO A 153 21.17 18.33 -3.21
C PRO A 153 20.20 17.68 -2.23
N GLN A 154 19.41 18.48 -1.50
CA GLN A 154 18.44 17.97 -0.53
C GLN A 154 17.26 17.29 -1.23
N HIS A 155 16.82 17.79 -2.39
CA HIS A 155 15.75 17.12 -3.14
C HIS A 155 16.11 15.70 -3.57
N VAL A 156 17.36 15.48 -4.01
CA VAL A 156 17.83 14.15 -4.40
C VAL A 156 17.88 13.23 -3.19
N GLU A 157 18.37 13.72 -2.05
CA GLU A 157 18.43 12.96 -0.80
C GLU A 157 17.03 12.53 -0.33
N GLU A 158 16.08 13.46 -0.30
CA GLU A 158 14.69 13.20 0.09
C GLU A 158 14.00 12.19 -0.85
N THR A 159 14.26 12.31 -2.16
CA THR A 159 13.74 11.38 -3.17
C THR A 159 14.31 9.96 -2.97
N LEU A 160 15.59 9.85 -2.63
CA LEU A 160 16.26 8.57 -2.39
C LEU A 160 15.78 7.93 -1.08
N TRP A 161 15.59 8.72 -0.02
CA TRP A 161 15.00 8.26 1.24
C TRP A 161 13.58 7.74 1.04
N PHE A 162 12.77 8.44 0.25
CA PHE A 162 11.43 8.00 -0.10
C PHE A 162 11.45 6.64 -0.83
N TRP A 163 12.34 6.47 -1.80
CA TRP A 163 12.49 5.19 -2.52
C TRP A 163 12.96 4.05 -1.59
N LEU A 164 13.90 4.34 -0.69
CA LEU A 164 14.37 3.39 0.32
C LEU A 164 13.25 2.98 1.28
N ALA A 165 12.50 3.94 1.83
CA ALA A 165 11.38 3.69 2.74
C ALA A 165 10.31 2.81 2.08
N THR A 166 9.98 3.11 0.82
CA THR A 166 9.04 2.33 0.02
C THR A 166 9.54 0.90 -0.21
N SER A 167 10.84 0.74 -0.53
CA SER A 167 11.46 -0.56 -0.76
C SER A 167 11.48 -1.43 0.50
N ILE A 168 11.75 -0.85 1.67
CA ILE A 168 11.66 -1.55 2.96
C ILE A 168 10.23 -2.06 3.19
N GLY A 169 9.23 -1.21 2.94
CA GLY A 169 7.83 -1.59 3.06
C GLY A 169 7.40 -2.72 2.12
N CYS A 170 8.06 -2.88 0.97
CA CYS A 170 7.85 -4.01 0.07
C CYS A 170 8.54 -5.30 0.57
N ILE A 171 9.72 -5.19 1.18
CA ILE A 171 10.55 -6.34 1.56
C ILE A 171 10.06 -7.00 2.85
N VAL A 172 9.69 -6.20 3.86
CA VAL A 172 9.25 -6.71 5.18
C VAL A 172 8.09 -7.71 5.10
N PRO A 173 6.96 -7.43 4.42
CA PRO A 173 5.86 -8.39 4.34
C PRO A 173 6.25 -9.70 3.66
N VAL A 174 7.14 -9.66 2.66
CA VAL A 174 7.64 -10.86 1.99
C VAL A 174 8.47 -11.72 2.94
N ILE A 175 9.37 -11.10 3.73
CA ILE A 175 10.20 -11.82 4.72
C ILE A 175 9.30 -12.51 5.75
N VAL A 176 8.33 -11.78 6.29
CA VAL A 176 7.40 -12.34 7.27
C VAL A 176 6.59 -13.48 6.64
N GLN A 177 6.12 -13.31 5.41
CA GLN A 177 5.34 -14.35 4.74
C GLN A 177 6.14 -15.61 4.43
N LEU A 178 7.42 -15.48 4.08
CA LEU A 178 8.33 -16.63 3.93
C LEU A 178 8.61 -17.32 5.26
N ALA A 179 8.73 -16.56 6.36
CA ALA A 179 8.94 -17.11 7.69
C ALA A 179 7.77 -18.00 8.15
N PHE A 180 6.53 -17.54 7.97
CA PHE A 180 5.32 -18.31 8.29
C PHE A 180 5.21 -19.57 7.43
N THR A 181 5.38 -19.44 6.11
CA THR A 181 5.32 -20.61 5.20
C THR A 181 6.33 -21.70 5.58
N ARG A 182 7.51 -21.30 6.05
CA ARG A 182 8.54 -22.25 6.52
C ARG A 182 8.13 -22.94 7.81
N GLN A 183 7.46 -22.26 8.74
CA GLN A 183 6.99 -22.85 9.99
C GLN A 183 5.94 -23.94 9.72
N ASP A 184 4.96 -23.67 8.86
CA ASP A 184 3.92 -24.65 8.50
C ASP A 184 4.52 -25.94 7.90
N ALA A 185 5.54 -25.78 7.04
CA ALA A 185 6.23 -26.91 6.43
C ALA A 185 7.02 -27.76 7.44
N VAL A 186 7.60 -27.13 8.47
CA VAL A 186 8.34 -27.82 9.55
C VAL A 186 7.37 -28.56 10.47
N ASP A 187 6.26 -27.93 10.85
CA ASP A 187 5.26 -28.55 11.72
C ASP A 187 4.63 -29.79 11.06
N GLN A 188 4.38 -29.73 9.75
CA GLN A 188 3.89 -30.89 8.99
C GLN A 188 4.89 -32.05 8.99
N ALA A 189 6.19 -31.77 8.85
CA ALA A 189 7.25 -32.78 8.84
C ALA A 189 7.49 -33.44 10.22
N LEU A 190 7.17 -32.75 11.31
CA LEU A 190 7.27 -33.29 12.68
C LEU A 190 6.06 -34.15 13.08
N SER A 191 4.94 -34.03 12.36
CA SER A 191 3.69 -34.76 12.62
C SER A 191 3.53 -36.05 11.79
N ALA A 192 4.47 -36.34 10.90
CA ALA A 192 4.50 -37.52 10.02
C ALA A 192 5.51 -38.57 10.51
#